data_AF-A0A495JPF7-F1
#
_entry.id   AF-A0A495JPF7-F1
#
_cell.length_a   1.000
_cell.length_b   1.000
_cell.length_c   1.000
_cell.angle_alpha   90.00
_cell.angle_beta   90.00
_cell.angle_gamma   90.00
#
_symmetry.space_group_name_H-M   'P 1'
#
loop_
_entity.id
_entity.type
_entity.pdbx_description
1 polymer ?
#
loop_
_entity_poly.entity_id
_entity_poly.type
_entity_poly.pdbx_seq_one_letter_code
_entity_poly.pdbx_strand_id
1 'polypeptide(L)'
;MGATVSEGRVPELLPGAVWDLAGETSVWPTALTLAERSGFTLWGGNLPDGSDRLLAMGQQILVFSSLGPLRRFVTRTSYDFSAVFPGFAEFRDRIAHVWPEWSGELAEEELDRLDLRSVLDAIVIGEAHVSPYAGNVFDCLNLLYDLSVQFPTVEGLASAADTGALKDLYRVIWGEVDPQVLDYAECERQFRLALELVEGLVRWVDPKETDLIG
;
A
#
# COMPACT_ATOMS: atom_id res chain seq x y z
N MET A 1 22.74 -45.79 20.14
CA MET A 1 23.41 -44.82 19.25
C MET A 1 22.33 -43.91 18.73
N GLY A 2 22.33 -42.65 19.18
CA GLY A 2 21.26 -41.69 18.91
C GLY A 2 21.34 -41.16 17.48
N ALA A 3 20.18 -41.08 16.83
CA ALA A 3 20.03 -40.37 15.58
C ALA A 3 20.04 -38.87 15.88
N THR A 4 21.04 -38.17 15.34
CA THR A 4 21.11 -36.71 15.33
C THR A 4 19.99 -36.19 14.45
N VAL A 5 19.08 -35.42 15.05
CA VAL A 5 18.07 -34.64 14.33
C VAL A 5 18.83 -33.59 13.53
N SER A 6 18.78 -33.66 12.21
CA SER A 6 19.23 -32.55 11.37
C SER A 6 18.23 -31.42 11.56
N GLU A 7 18.67 -30.34 12.18
CA GLU A 7 17.95 -29.06 12.23
C GLU A 7 17.53 -28.70 10.81
N GLY A 8 16.21 -28.68 10.60
CA GLY A 8 15.62 -28.30 9.33
C GLY A 8 16.06 -26.89 9.00
N ARG A 9 16.80 -26.73 7.90
CA ARG A 9 17.00 -25.44 7.27
C ARG A 9 15.62 -24.85 7.02
N VAL A 10 15.34 -23.71 7.67
CA VAL A 10 14.30 -22.79 7.21
C VAL A 10 14.60 -22.53 5.73
N PRO A 11 13.63 -22.69 4.82
CA PRO A 11 13.85 -22.38 3.41
C PRO A 11 14.36 -20.94 3.32
N GLU A 12 15.51 -20.73 2.68
CA GLU A 12 15.94 -19.40 2.25
C GLU A 12 14.80 -18.82 1.41
N LEU A 13 14.06 -17.87 1.99
CA LEU A 13 13.18 -17.01 1.22
C LEU A 13 14.06 -16.33 0.18
N LEU A 14 13.71 -16.51 -1.10
CA LEU A 14 14.30 -15.76 -2.20
C LEU A 14 14.31 -14.26 -1.82
N PRO A 15 15.32 -13.49 -2.23
CA PRO A 15 15.44 -12.07 -1.88
C PRO A 15 14.41 -11.25 -2.67
N GLY A 16 13.13 -11.43 -2.37
CA GLY A 16 12.03 -10.63 -2.88
C GLY A 16 11.61 -9.65 -1.80
N ALA A 17 12.10 -8.42 -1.93
CA ALA A 17 11.59 -7.15 -1.40
C ALA A 17 11.04 -7.02 0.04
N VAL A 18 11.10 -8.04 0.92
CA VAL A 18 10.61 -7.94 2.30
C VAL A 18 11.58 -7.14 3.15
N TRP A 19 11.27 -5.86 3.34
CA TRP A 19 11.98 -5.00 4.28
C TRP A 19 11.38 -5.18 5.67
N ASP A 20 11.50 -6.38 6.21
CA ASP A 20 11.22 -6.61 7.63
C ASP A 20 12.22 -5.79 8.45
N LEU A 21 11.75 -4.69 9.03
CA LEU A 21 12.45 -3.99 10.09
C LEU A 21 12.28 -4.85 11.33
N ALA A 22 13.27 -5.71 11.58
CA ALA A 22 13.38 -6.54 12.76
C ALA A 22 12.14 -7.41 13.09
N GLY A 23 11.34 -7.79 12.09
CA GLY A 23 10.18 -8.67 12.24
C GLY A 23 8.96 -8.04 12.91
N GLU A 24 8.96 -6.73 13.16
CA GLU A 24 7.83 -6.02 13.79
C GLU A 24 7.18 -4.98 12.86
N THR A 25 7.88 -4.53 11.81
CA THR A 25 7.37 -3.46 10.94
C THR A 25 7.86 -3.63 9.50
N SER A 26 6.95 -3.69 8.54
CA SER A 26 7.28 -3.86 7.12
C SER A 26 6.79 -2.67 6.31
N VAL A 27 7.68 -2.07 5.51
CA VAL A 27 7.36 -0.95 4.61
C VAL A 27 7.91 -1.25 3.24
N TRP A 28 7.08 -1.01 2.22
CA TRP A 28 7.31 -1.49 0.86
C TRP A 28 7.24 -0.33 -0.12
N PRO A 29 8.10 -0.31 -1.15
CA PRO A 29 7.82 0.46 -2.35
C PRO A 29 6.56 -0.10 -3.01
N THR A 30 5.60 0.77 -3.26
CA THR A 30 4.28 0.38 -3.74
C THR A 30 3.97 1.11 -5.03
N ALA A 31 3.57 0.37 -6.06
CA ALA A 31 3.00 0.93 -7.27
C ALA A 31 1.54 1.30 -7.00
N LEU A 32 1.20 2.57 -7.16
CA LEU A 32 -0.14 3.10 -6.99
C LEU A 32 -0.69 3.52 -8.35
N THR A 33 -1.81 2.92 -8.77
CA THR A 33 -2.55 3.29 -9.97
C THR A 33 -3.92 3.83 -9.58
N LEU A 34 -4.17 5.07 -9.99
CA LEU A 34 -5.45 5.77 -9.85
C LEU A 34 -6.12 5.88 -11.24
N ALA A 35 -7.21 6.65 -11.39
CA ALA A 35 -8.01 6.62 -12.62
C ALA A 35 -7.19 6.94 -13.89
N GLU A 36 -6.36 7.99 -13.82
CA GLU A 36 -5.65 8.50 -14.99
C GLU A 36 -4.12 8.36 -14.92
N ARG A 37 -3.57 8.04 -13.74
CA ARG A 37 -2.13 8.12 -13.49
C ARG A 37 -1.65 7.03 -12.56
N SER A 38 -0.41 6.60 -12.79
CA SER A 38 0.30 5.64 -11.96
C SER A 38 1.62 6.23 -11.49
N GLY A 39 2.08 5.79 -10.31
CA GLY A 39 3.37 6.14 -9.77
C GLY A 39 3.74 5.27 -8.59
N PHE A 40 4.70 5.75 -7.80
CA PHE A 40 5.33 4.99 -6.74
C PHE A 40 5.29 5.75 -5.42
N THR A 41 5.01 5.04 -4.34
CA THR A 41 4.98 5.57 -2.98
C THR A 41 5.55 4.52 -2.02
N LEU A 42 5.43 4.75 -0.70
CA LEU A 42 5.64 3.72 0.30
C LEU A 42 4.33 3.42 1.00
N TRP A 43 4.04 2.15 1.24
CA TRP A 43 2.94 1.70 2.08
C TRP A 43 3.44 0.62 3.05
N GLY A 44 2.74 0.46 4.16
CA GLY A 44 3.07 -0.48 5.20
C GLY A 44 3.22 0.21 6.55
N GLY A 45 3.70 -0.57 7.50
CA GLY A 45 4.13 -0.10 8.79
C GLY A 45 3.45 -0.73 9.99
N ASN A 46 2.60 -1.75 9.81
CA ASN A 46 2.06 -2.64 10.85
C ASN A 46 1.90 -1.93 12.21
N LEU A 47 1.22 -0.79 12.21
CA LEU A 47 1.20 0.06 13.39
C LEU A 47 0.47 -0.66 14.53
N PRO A 48 0.65 -0.25 15.80
CA PRO A 48 -0.02 -0.89 16.93
C PRO A 48 -1.56 -0.93 16.84
N ASP A 49 -2.16 -0.06 16.02
CA ASP A 49 -3.60 -0.02 15.72
C ASP A 49 -4.03 -0.98 14.60
N GLY A 50 -3.09 -1.74 14.04
CA GLY A 50 -3.29 -2.70 12.95
C GLY A 50 -3.43 -2.05 11.58
N SER A 51 -3.16 -0.74 11.44
CA SER A 51 -3.20 -0.04 10.16
C SER A 51 -1.80 0.15 9.57
N ASP A 52 -1.76 0.25 8.25
CA ASP A 52 -0.59 0.71 7.52
C ASP A 52 -0.69 2.21 7.21
N ARG A 53 0.42 2.81 6.78
CA ARG A 53 0.48 4.23 6.40
C ARG A 53 1.14 4.39 5.04
N LEU A 54 0.56 5.27 4.25
CA LEU A 54 1.20 5.76 3.04
C LEU A 54 2.21 6.86 3.37
N LEU A 55 3.27 6.96 2.54
CA LEU A 55 4.18 8.10 2.57
C LEU A 55 3.42 9.39 2.29
N ALA A 56 3.30 10.24 3.30
CA ALA A 56 2.55 11.48 3.22
C ALA A 56 3.34 12.65 3.79
N MET A 57 3.04 13.87 3.34
CA MET A 57 3.49 15.12 3.91
C MET A 57 2.28 16.02 4.20
N GLY A 58 2.03 16.27 5.48
CA GLY A 58 0.79 16.94 5.92
C GLY A 58 -0.43 16.09 5.56
N GLN A 59 -1.37 16.67 4.80
CA GLN A 59 -2.61 16.02 4.36
C GLN A 59 -2.50 15.45 2.93
N GLN A 60 -1.29 15.28 2.40
CA GLN A 60 -1.09 14.82 1.02
C GLN A 60 -0.21 13.58 0.97
N ILE A 61 -0.67 12.56 0.24
CA ILE A 61 0.09 11.37 -0.11
C ILE A 61 1.10 11.76 -1.20
N LEU A 62 2.37 11.42 -1.00
CA LEU A 62 3.41 11.69 -1.98
C LEU A 62 3.53 10.52 -2.95
N VAL A 63 3.37 10.82 -4.24
CA VAL A 63 3.48 9.83 -5.32
C VAL A 63 4.51 10.31 -6.33
N PHE A 64 5.49 9.47 -6.61
CA PHE A 64 6.63 9.78 -7.47
C PHE A 64 6.48 9.07 -8.82
N SER A 65 7.03 9.66 -9.87
CA SER A 65 6.94 9.08 -11.22
C SER A 65 7.79 7.81 -11.40
N SER A 66 8.77 7.58 -10.53
CA SER A 66 9.59 6.37 -10.52
C SER A 66 10.22 6.14 -9.15
N LEU A 67 10.77 4.95 -8.96
CA LEU A 67 11.49 4.55 -7.74
C LEU A 67 12.73 5.41 -7.46
N GLY A 68 13.37 5.96 -8.50
CA GLY A 68 14.58 6.79 -8.36
C GLY A 68 14.33 8.08 -7.56
N PRO A 69 13.39 8.95 -7.98
CA PRO A 69 12.92 10.08 -7.18
C PRO A 69 12.43 9.70 -5.78
N LEU A 70 11.61 8.65 -5.64
CA LEU A 70 11.13 8.17 -4.32
C LEU A 70 12.30 7.85 -3.38
N ARG A 71 13.26 7.06 -3.85
CA ARG A 71 14.47 6.72 -3.10
C ARG A 71 15.26 7.98 -2.70
N ARG A 72 15.47 8.91 -3.63
CA ARG A 72 16.20 10.15 -3.34
C ARG A 72 15.49 10.95 -2.24
N PHE A 73 14.18 11.07 -2.31
CA PHE A 73 13.38 11.73 -1.27
C PHE A 73 13.58 11.05 0.09
N VAL A 74 13.32 9.75 0.17
CA VAL A 74 13.43 8.99 1.43
C VAL A 74 14.83 9.10 2.05
N THR A 75 15.89 9.03 1.23
CA THR A 75 17.29 8.99 1.71
C THR A 75 17.91 10.35 1.99
N ARG A 76 17.44 11.44 1.36
CA ARG A 76 18.10 12.75 1.44
C ARG A 76 17.31 13.79 2.20
N THR A 77 16.00 13.66 2.27
CA THR A 77 15.18 14.69 2.88
C THR A 77 15.34 14.67 4.40
N SER A 78 15.38 15.85 5.02
CA SER A 78 15.24 16.03 6.48
C SER A 78 13.85 15.66 7.01
N TYR A 79 12.97 15.22 6.13
CA TYR A 79 11.60 14.84 6.43
C TYR A 79 11.62 13.64 7.37
N ASP A 80 11.26 13.91 8.62
CA ASP A 80 11.21 12.90 9.65
C ASP A 80 9.80 12.31 9.74
N PHE A 81 9.61 11.19 9.05
CA PHE A 81 8.38 10.42 9.14
C PHE A 81 8.31 9.60 10.45
N SER A 82 9.29 9.71 11.36
CA SER A 82 9.31 8.94 12.62
C SER A 82 8.12 9.20 13.53
N ALA A 83 7.51 10.39 13.44
CA ALA A 83 6.29 10.75 14.18
C ALA A 83 5.05 9.96 13.73
N VAL A 84 5.05 9.46 12.48
CA VAL A 84 3.95 8.67 11.89
C VAL A 84 4.34 7.19 11.84
N PHE A 85 5.63 6.90 11.63
CA PHE A 85 6.16 5.57 11.47
C PHE A 85 7.33 5.33 12.44
N PRO A 86 7.06 4.76 13.63
CA PRO A 86 8.10 4.32 14.55
C PRO A 86 9.06 3.36 13.82
N GLY A 87 10.36 3.70 13.76
CA GLY A 87 11.35 2.94 12.98
C GLY A 87 11.70 3.53 11.61
N PHE A 88 11.09 4.66 11.20
CA PHE A 88 11.42 5.29 9.91
C PHE A 88 12.90 5.68 9.77
N ALA A 89 13.55 6.12 10.85
CA ALA A 89 14.97 6.46 10.81
C ALA A 89 15.82 5.22 10.46
N GLU A 90 15.52 4.06 11.07
CA GLU A 90 16.21 2.80 10.79
C GLU A 90 15.91 2.30 9.38
N PHE A 91 14.66 2.44 8.92
CA PHE A 91 14.26 2.16 7.55
C PHE A 91 15.03 3.01 6.54
N ARG A 92 15.05 4.33 6.73
CA ARG A 92 15.78 5.27 5.89
C ARG A 92 17.26 4.91 5.83
N ASP A 93 17.87 4.63 6.98
CA ASP A 93 19.26 4.27 7.06
C ASP A 93 19.53 2.95 6.34
N ARG A 94 18.70 1.91 6.54
CA ARG A 94 18.82 0.63 5.81
C ARG A 94 18.66 0.82 4.29
N ILE A 95 17.66 1.57 3.85
CA ILE A 95 17.44 1.85 2.42
C ILE A 95 18.61 2.61 1.81
N ALA A 96 19.20 3.56 2.53
CA ALA A 96 20.37 4.29 2.04
C ALA A 96 21.56 3.37 1.76
N HIS A 97 21.67 2.23 2.44
CA HIS A 97 22.77 1.26 2.30
C HIS A 97 22.45 0.07 1.38
N VAL A 98 21.19 -0.38 1.29
CA VAL A 98 20.82 -1.58 0.52
C VAL A 98 20.27 -1.24 -0.88
N TRP A 99 19.53 -0.14 -1.02
CA TRP A 99 19.05 0.34 -2.32
C TRP A 99 20.16 0.79 -3.31
N PRO A 100 21.40 1.20 -2.92
CA PRO A 100 22.49 1.51 -3.85
C PRO A 100 22.95 0.36 -4.76
N GLU A 101 22.81 -0.90 -4.33
CA GLU A 101 23.23 -2.05 -5.16
C GLU A 101 22.18 -2.42 -6.23
N TRP A 102 21.01 -1.79 -6.19
CA TRP A 102 19.92 -2.02 -7.14
C TRP A 102 20.04 -1.06 -8.31
N SER A 103 20.94 -1.40 -9.24
CA SER A 103 20.97 -0.81 -10.59
C SER A 103 19.99 -1.48 -11.55
N GLY A 104 19.34 -2.56 -11.11
CA GLY A 104 18.25 -3.21 -11.83
C GLY A 104 16.92 -2.58 -11.44
N GLU A 105 16.09 -2.29 -12.43
CA GLU A 105 14.66 -2.06 -12.22
C GLU A 105 14.14 -3.21 -11.35
N LEU A 106 13.52 -2.89 -10.19
CA LEU A 106 12.78 -3.91 -9.44
C LEU A 106 11.90 -4.64 -10.44
N ALA A 107 11.94 -5.97 -10.44
CA ALA A 107 11.04 -6.70 -11.29
C ALA A 107 9.63 -6.31 -10.85
N GLU A 108 8.77 -6.02 -11.81
CA GLU A 108 7.47 -5.41 -11.54
C GLU A 108 6.62 -6.31 -10.62
N GLU A 109 6.96 -7.60 -10.54
CA GLU A 109 6.39 -8.63 -9.67
C GLU A 109 6.87 -8.57 -8.19
N GLU A 110 7.88 -7.76 -7.89
CA GLU A 110 8.48 -7.63 -6.54
C GLU A 110 7.94 -6.41 -5.77
N LEU A 111 6.98 -5.68 -6.36
CA LEU A 111 6.33 -4.51 -5.78
C LEU A 111 4.91 -4.86 -5.32
N ASP A 112 4.50 -4.27 -4.18
CA ASP A 112 3.09 -4.20 -3.85
C ASP A 112 2.37 -3.34 -4.89
N ARG A 113 1.17 -3.78 -5.30
CA ARG A 113 0.38 -3.14 -6.36
C ARG A 113 -0.98 -2.76 -5.83
N LEU A 114 -1.20 -1.44 -5.73
CA LEU A 114 -2.47 -0.83 -5.39
C LEU A 114 -3.07 -0.23 -6.66
N ASP A 115 -3.84 -1.04 -7.40
CA ASP A 115 -4.47 -0.62 -8.65
C ASP A 115 -5.97 -0.38 -8.47
N LEU A 116 -6.31 0.80 -7.93
CA LEU A 116 -7.70 1.17 -7.67
C LEU A 116 -8.51 1.27 -8.96
N ARG A 117 -7.88 1.62 -10.08
CA ARG A 117 -8.57 1.69 -11.38
C ARG A 117 -9.05 0.31 -11.81
N SER A 118 -8.16 -0.68 -11.81
CA SER A 118 -8.52 -2.05 -12.18
C SER A 118 -9.54 -2.66 -11.21
N VAL A 119 -9.48 -2.31 -9.92
CA VAL A 119 -10.48 -2.73 -8.93
C VAL A 119 -11.85 -2.14 -9.24
N LEU A 120 -11.93 -0.85 -9.59
CA LEU A 120 -13.18 -0.24 -10.02
C LEU A 120 -13.75 -0.94 -11.26
N ASP A 121 -12.92 -1.22 -12.27
CA ASP A 121 -13.34 -1.95 -13.47
C ASP A 121 -13.89 -3.34 -13.10
N ALA A 122 -13.24 -4.04 -12.17
CA ALA A 122 -13.70 -5.34 -11.67
C ALA A 122 -15.03 -5.27 -10.90
N ILE A 123 -15.25 -4.20 -10.13
CA ILE A 123 -16.53 -3.95 -9.43
C ILE A 123 -17.64 -3.70 -10.46
N VAL A 124 -17.38 -2.87 -11.48
CA VAL A 124 -18.36 -2.52 -12.53
C VAL A 124 -18.84 -3.76 -13.29
N ILE A 125 -17.95 -4.72 -13.58
CA ILE A 125 -18.32 -5.96 -14.28
C ILE A 125 -18.84 -7.06 -13.34
N GLY A 126 -18.85 -6.83 -12.03
CA GLY A 126 -19.32 -7.81 -11.03
C GLY A 126 -18.35 -8.95 -10.72
N GLU A 127 -17.06 -8.80 -11.07
CA GLU A 127 -16.04 -9.85 -10.92
C GLU A 127 -15.03 -9.58 -9.80
N ALA A 128 -15.18 -8.48 -9.04
CA ALA A 128 -14.26 -8.11 -7.96
C ALA A 128 -14.04 -9.20 -6.90
N HIS A 129 -15.00 -10.11 -6.71
CA HIS A 129 -14.91 -11.24 -5.78
C HIS A 129 -14.19 -12.48 -6.34
N VAL A 130 -14.02 -12.58 -7.67
CA VAL A 130 -13.50 -13.79 -8.37
C VAL A 130 -11.99 -13.74 -8.56
N SER A 131 -11.39 -12.56 -8.40
CA SER A 131 -9.96 -12.33 -8.63
C SER A 131 -9.19 -12.04 -7.32
N PRO A 132 -9.18 -12.95 -6.32
CA PRO A 132 -8.32 -12.82 -5.15
C PRO A 132 -6.88 -13.28 -5.47
N TYR A 133 -6.37 -12.99 -6.67
CA TYR A 133 -4.93 -13.10 -6.89
C TYR A 133 -4.29 -12.12 -5.92
N ALA A 134 -3.55 -12.67 -4.96
CA ALA A 134 -2.95 -11.97 -3.83
C ALA A 134 -2.67 -10.50 -4.16
N GLY A 135 -3.38 -9.61 -3.45
CA GLY A 135 -3.04 -8.21 -3.34
C GLY A 135 -4.04 -7.22 -3.95
N ASN A 136 -4.53 -7.39 -5.17
CA ASN A 136 -5.08 -6.20 -5.86
C ASN A 136 -6.42 -5.64 -5.31
N VAL A 137 -7.49 -6.44 -5.19
CA VAL A 137 -8.79 -5.94 -4.64
C VAL A 137 -8.72 -5.81 -3.12
N PHE A 138 -8.15 -6.82 -2.46
CA PHE A 138 -8.02 -6.88 -1.02
C PHE A 138 -7.14 -5.75 -0.47
N ASP A 139 -5.95 -5.53 -1.03
CA ASP A 139 -5.06 -4.45 -0.58
C ASP A 139 -5.65 -3.08 -0.92
N CYS A 140 -6.37 -2.93 -2.03
CA CYS A 140 -7.08 -1.67 -2.29
C CYS A 140 -8.17 -1.40 -1.26
N LEU A 141 -8.91 -2.41 -0.80
CA LEU A 141 -9.90 -2.23 0.27
C LEU A 141 -9.22 -1.95 1.63
N ASN A 142 -8.13 -2.64 1.96
CA ASN A 142 -7.34 -2.35 3.16
C ASN A 142 -6.74 -0.94 3.11
N LEU A 143 -6.22 -0.52 1.95
CA LEU A 143 -5.73 0.82 1.72
C LEU A 143 -6.79 1.88 2.03
N LEU A 144 -8.04 1.68 1.61
CA LEU A 144 -9.11 2.62 1.93
C LEU A 144 -9.33 2.72 3.45
N TYR A 145 -9.24 1.59 4.17
CA TYR A 145 -9.29 1.58 5.62
C TYR A 145 -8.11 2.33 6.23
N ASP A 146 -6.88 2.00 5.83
CA ASP A 146 -5.64 2.65 6.30
C ASP A 146 -5.67 4.16 6.09
N LEU A 147 -6.15 4.59 4.93
CA LEU A 147 -6.32 6.00 4.59
C LEU A 147 -7.38 6.69 5.45
N SER A 148 -8.46 5.98 5.82
CA SER A 148 -9.46 6.52 6.74
C SER A 148 -8.92 6.75 8.15
N VAL A 149 -7.96 5.92 8.58
CA VAL A 149 -7.26 6.07 9.86
C VAL A 149 -6.17 7.15 9.76
N GLN A 150 -5.42 7.19 8.66
CA GLN A 150 -4.33 8.15 8.45
C GLN A 150 -4.85 9.58 8.24
N PHE A 151 -5.99 9.74 7.56
CA PHE A 151 -6.62 11.02 7.23
C PHE A 151 -8.06 11.09 7.78
N PRO A 152 -8.23 11.09 9.12
CA PRO A 152 -9.55 10.98 9.75
C PRO A 152 -10.45 12.20 9.52
N THR A 153 -9.88 13.30 9.02
CA THR A 153 -10.62 14.52 8.68
C THR A 153 -11.22 14.51 7.28
N VAL A 154 -10.94 13.49 6.46
CA VAL A 154 -11.48 13.36 5.11
C VAL A 154 -12.88 12.75 5.21
N GLU A 155 -13.89 13.62 5.15
CA GLU A 155 -15.29 13.20 5.22
C GLU A 155 -15.64 12.21 4.11
N GLY A 156 -16.35 11.14 4.47
CA GLY A 156 -16.78 10.09 3.53
C GLY A 156 -15.80 8.92 3.38
N LEU A 157 -14.51 9.10 3.67
CA LEU A 157 -13.50 8.04 3.48
C LEU A 157 -13.72 6.85 4.43
N ALA A 158 -13.93 7.12 5.73
CA ALA A 158 -14.24 6.07 6.70
C ALA A 158 -15.57 5.35 6.39
N SER A 159 -16.57 6.09 5.90
CA SER A 159 -17.85 5.49 5.49
C SER A 159 -17.69 4.58 4.28
N ALA A 160 -16.86 4.97 3.31
CA ALA A 160 -16.56 4.14 2.15
C ALA A 160 -15.72 2.92 2.51
N ALA A 161 -14.80 3.03 3.48
CA ALA A 161 -13.86 1.96 3.82
C ALA A 161 -14.42 0.92 4.81
N ASP A 162 -15.09 1.35 5.88
CA ASP A 162 -15.38 0.48 7.04
C ASP A 162 -16.88 0.24 7.28
N THR A 163 -17.74 0.70 6.36
CA THR A 163 -19.19 0.47 6.44
C THR A 163 -19.80 0.19 5.07
N GLY A 164 -20.97 -0.43 5.04
CA GLY A 164 -21.76 -0.59 3.82
C GLY A 164 -21.20 -1.62 2.83
N ALA A 165 -21.44 -1.39 1.53
CA ALA A 165 -21.26 -2.40 0.49
C ALA A 165 -19.80 -2.79 0.24
N LEU A 166 -18.84 -1.87 0.39
CA LEU A 166 -17.42 -2.22 0.27
C LEU A 166 -16.91 -3.12 1.39
N LYS A 167 -17.45 -2.95 2.60
CA LYS A 167 -17.19 -3.89 3.71
C LYS A 167 -17.81 -5.25 3.45
N ASP A 168 -19.01 -5.30 2.89
CA ASP A 168 -19.60 -6.58 2.49
C ASP A 168 -18.81 -7.24 1.35
N LEU A 169 -18.29 -6.48 0.39
CA LEU A 169 -17.37 -6.98 -0.65
C LEU A 169 -16.10 -7.58 -0.02
N TYR A 170 -15.50 -6.89 0.94
CA TYR A 170 -14.36 -7.41 1.69
C TYR A 170 -14.69 -8.75 2.37
N ARG A 171 -15.84 -8.83 3.04
CA ARG A 171 -16.30 -10.05 3.72
C ARG A 171 -16.63 -11.19 2.76
N VAL A 172 -17.12 -10.89 1.56
CA VAL A 172 -17.30 -11.88 0.48
C VAL A 172 -15.95 -12.45 0.02
N ILE A 173 -14.93 -11.61 -0.14
CA ILE A 173 -13.57 -12.06 -0.52
C ILE A 173 -13.03 -13.07 0.51
N TRP A 174 -13.33 -12.87 1.80
CA TRP A 174 -12.98 -13.80 2.88
C TRP A 174 -13.93 -15.00 3.03
N GLY A 175 -14.98 -15.10 2.21
CA GLY A 175 -15.97 -16.18 2.30
C GLY A 175 -16.88 -16.09 3.52
N GLU A 176 -16.98 -14.93 4.17
CA GLU A 176 -17.86 -14.72 5.31
C GLU A 176 -19.31 -14.39 4.91
N VAL A 177 -19.50 -13.94 3.66
CA VAL A 177 -20.79 -13.52 3.08
C VAL A 177 -20.94 -14.16 1.70
N ASP A 178 -22.18 -14.47 1.31
CA ASP A 178 -22.50 -15.00 -0.02
C ASP A 178 -22.31 -13.91 -1.10
N PRO A 179 -21.50 -14.11 -2.16
CA PRO A 179 -21.35 -13.13 -3.24
C PRO A 179 -22.68 -12.73 -3.91
N GLN A 180 -23.71 -13.57 -3.86
CA GLN A 180 -25.02 -13.28 -4.46
C GLN A 180 -25.79 -12.17 -3.74
N VAL A 181 -25.42 -11.83 -2.50
CA VAL A 181 -26.08 -10.76 -1.74
C VAL A 181 -25.39 -9.40 -1.90
N LEU A 182 -24.32 -9.32 -2.69
CA LEU A 182 -23.62 -8.06 -2.94
C LEU A 182 -24.45 -7.13 -3.81
N ASP A 183 -24.64 -5.90 -3.31
CA ASP A 183 -25.10 -4.78 -4.10
C ASP A 183 -23.91 -4.16 -4.84
N TYR A 184 -23.61 -4.68 -6.04
CA TYR A 184 -22.51 -4.17 -6.88
C TYR A 184 -22.70 -2.72 -7.30
N ALA A 185 -23.95 -2.24 -7.43
CA ALA A 185 -24.20 -0.84 -7.78
C ALA A 185 -23.80 0.09 -6.62
N GLU A 186 -24.10 -0.31 -5.39
CA GLU A 186 -23.65 0.43 -4.20
C GLU A 186 -22.13 0.29 -3.97
N CYS A 187 -21.55 -0.89 -4.24
CA CYS A 187 -20.08 -1.07 -4.24
C CYS A 187 -19.41 -0.09 -5.20
N GLU A 188 -19.90 -0.02 -6.46
CA GLU A 188 -19.38 0.89 -7.47
C GLU A 188 -19.47 2.34 -7.00
N ARG A 189 -20.65 2.76 -6.49
CA ARG A 189 -20.87 4.13 -6.03
C ARG A 189 -19.91 4.50 -4.89
N GLN A 190 -19.75 3.62 -3.90
CA GLN A 190 -18.84 3.84 -2.77
C GLN A 190 -17.37 3.84 -3.22
N PHE A 191 -16.99 2.94 -4.12
CA PHE A 191 -15.60 2.86 -4.60
C PHE A 191 -15.21 4.06 -5.47
N ARG A 192 -16.12 4.57 -6.32
CA ARG A 192 -15.89 5.82 -7.07
C ARG A 192 -15.67 7.00 -6.14
N LEU A 193 -16.52 7.15 -5.11
CA LEU A 193 -16.35 8.20 -4.11
C LEU A 193 -15.00 8.06 -3.40
N ALA A 194 -14.64 6.85 -2.98
CA ALA A 194 -13.35 6.60 -2.35
C ALA A 194 -12.18 6.97 -3.28
N LEU A 195 -12.23 6.55 -4.54
CA LEU A 195 -11.21 6.88 -5.54
C LEU A 195 -11.08 8.40 -5.74
N GLU A 196 -12.18 9.13 -5.87
CA GLU A 196 -12.17 10.60 -5.97
C GLU A 196 -11.52 11.26 -4.73
N LEU A 197 -11.82 10.76 -3.53
CA LEU A 197 -11.23 11.25 -2.29
C LEU A 197 -9.72 10.96 -2.24
N VAL A 198 -9.29 9.74 -2.61
CA VAL A 198 -7.87 9.37 -2.66
C VAL A 198 -7.12 10.22 -3.67
N GLU A 199 -7.69 10.46 -4.86
CA GLU A 199 -7.10 11.35 -5.86
C GLU A 199 -6.94 12.78 -5.35
N GLY A 200 -7.89 13.27 -4.56
CA GLY A 200 -7.80 14.58 -3.88
C GLY A 200 -6.68 14.67 -2.83
N LEU A 201 -6.26 13.53 -2.26
CA LEU A 201 -5.16 13.46 -1.30
C LEU A 201 -3.79 13.32 -1.97
N VAL A 202 -3.74 12.95 -3.25
CA VAL A 202 -2.47 12.62 -3.92
C VAL A 202 -1.78 13.87 -4.46
N ARG A 203 -0.54 14.06 -4.02
CA ARG A 203 0.41 14.99 -4.64
C ARG A 203 1.40 14.21 -5.51
N TRP A 204 1.29 14.43 -6.81
CA TRP A 204 2.28 14.00 -7.79
C TRP A 204 3.54 14.85 -7.66
N VAL A 205 4.64 14.23 -7.24
CA VAL A 205 5.93 14.91 -7.03
C VAL A 205 6.68 15.04 -8.35
N ASP A 206 6.98 16.28 -8.76
CA ASP A 206 7.86 16.52 -9.91
C ASP A 206 9.29 16.03 -9.54
N PRO A 207 9.94 15.21 -10.39
CA PRO A 207 11.31 14.78 -10.17
C PRO A 207 12.30 15.91 -9.84
N LYS A 208 12.08 17.14 -10.35
CA LYS A 208 12.90 18.33 -10.09
C LYS A 208 12.66 18.93 -8.71
N GLU A 209 11.50 18.67 -8.11
CA GLU A 209 11.13 19.13 -6.76
C GLU A 209 11.56 18.15 -5.67
N THR A 210 12.00 16.93 -6.03
CA THR A 210 12.38 15.88 -5.07
C THR A 210 13.30 16.38 -3.96
N ASP A 211 14.31 17.19 -4.30
CA ASP A 211 15.30 17.71 -3.35
C ASP A 211 14.84 19.04 -2.67
N LEU A 212 13.69 19.58 -3.06
CA LEU A 212 13.11 20.84 -2.56
C LEU A 212 11.95 20.63 -1.58
N ILE A 213 11.40 19.42 -1.55
CA ILE A 213 10.36 19.01 -0.60
C ILE A 213 11.10 18.48 0.63
N GLY A 214 11.33 19.34 1.63
CA GLY A 214 12.07 19.00 2.86
C GLY A 214 12.14 20.14 3.87
#